data_AF-A0A927UDI0-F1
#
_entry.id   AF-A0A927UDI0-F1
#
_cell.length_a   1.000
_cell.length_b   1.000
_cell.length_c   1.000
_cell.angle_alpha   90.00
_cell.angle_beta   90.00
_cell.angle_gamma   90.00
#
_symmetry.space_group_name_H-M   'P 1'
#
loop_
_entity.id
_entity.type
_entity.pdbx_description
1 polymer ?
#
loop_
_entity_poly.entity_id
_entity_poly.type
_entity_poly.pdbx_seq_one_letter_code
_entity_poly.pdbx_strand_id
1 'polypeptide(L)'
;MYSYFKLYKQKIISISLIICFILFCYINAILNINKTKIIDNDIPLNSPNIEALFYVRSASGSSELDTCTCIGDGLLSTNESITSDEDAVKKYILTSPDYTNYLPEGSTITWDTITANGSTMAVLGSVTSKNKVVPTIREYHQNDNYAPYVKQVRALVNPKKVYYFSTTGRDKNNGLSPDSPKKDPTEYIKAGNCKCLLKSGDTFYSYYGYNPNSNLVISTYGGNERACLSLIRRNIGPINNYDSSKNIYKVSLDKNSKDIGWLRINGTKTWKKVLSFNNLVNDKEYYVDRPNKCVYIKSMNNLEGQTVDYSCNWNGMNINGKQNLIIENIELSNAGSHGIHITSSSNVLINNCFIHDIGGAIQEGNNVKFGNGIEVWANACNNIIIYKNIINDCFDAGITAQIDKSQNKNTNDIYIINNLIERTNYGFECFHNSPQYTIKNLVVENNILLDSKDITGGYRLTFSSTDYTGFLCLWEYANANCNINITNNFGFKTQNYVASYTWKSAVKPPINYKDNLFITFKDPAIKNISNYTGDDTQYEIVEEGTELYNQYKELADSLKANYLSNKISE
;
A
#
# COMPACT_ATOMS: atom_id res chain seq x y z
N MET A 1 -5.34 3.57 -82.98
CA MET A 1 -4.51 2.36 -83.26
C MET A 1 -3.28 2.23 -82.33
N TYR A 2 -2.65 3.32 -81.88
CA TYR A 2 -1.45 3.28 -81.00
C TYR A 2 -1.71 2.81 -79.55
N SER A 3 -2.92 3.02 -79.00
CA SER A 3 -3.29 2.57 -77.64
C SER A 3 -3.47 1.04 -77.54
N TYR A 4 -3.96 0.41 -78.60
CA TYR A 4 -4.21 -1.05 -78.63
C TYR A 4 -2.91 -1.86 -78.64
N PHE A 5 -1.84 -1.35 -79.27
CA PHE A 5 -0.52 -1.99 -79.28
C PHE A 5 0.20 -1.93 -77.91
N LYS A 6 -0.07 -0.89 -77.10
CA LYS A 6 0.59 -0.71 -75.80
C LYS A 6 0.07 -1.72 -74.75
N LEU A 7 -1.23 -2.00 -74.78
CA LEU A 7 -1.88 -3.00 -73.93
C LEU A 7 -1.44 -4.42 -74.25
N TYR A 8 -1.24 -4.74 -75.54
CA TYR A 8 -0.78 -6.07 -75.95
C TYR A 8 0.66 -6.34 -75.52
N LYS A 9 1.54 -5.33 -75.61
CA LYS A 9 2.95 -5.43 -75.19
C LYS A 9 3.10 -5.65 -73.69
N GLN A 10 2.29 -4.99 -72.86
CA GLN A 10 2.32 -5.19 -71.41
C GLN A 10 1.88 -6.61 -71.01
N LYS A 11 0.82 -7.15 -71.63
CA LYS A 11 0.36 -8.51 -71.33
C LYS A 11 1.39 -9.58 -71.74
N ILE A 12 2.05 -9.41 -72.88
CA ILE A 12 3.11 -10.34 -73.32
C ILE A 12 4.31 -10.32 -72.35
N ILE A 13 4.71 -9.14 -71.85
CA ILE A 13 5.79 -9.01 -70.88
C ILE A 13 5.40 -9.66 -69.54
N SER A 14 4.18 -9.42 -69.05
CA SER A 14 3.69 -10.04 -67.80
C SER A 14 3.64 -11.56 -67.89
N ILE A 15 3.16 -12.11 -68.99
CA ILE A 15 3.11 -13.56 -69.21
C ILE A 15 4.53 -14.15 -69.26
N SER A 16 5.46 -13.46 -69.94
CA SER A 16 6.86 -13.89 -70.03
C SER A 16 7.53 -13.91 -68.65
N LEU A 17 7.29 -12.89 -67.81
CA LEU A 17 7.83 -12.82 -66.45
C LEU A 17 7.27 -13.93 -65.55
N ILE A 18 5.98 -14.24 -65.66
CA ILE A 18 5.36 -15.34 -64.91
C ILE A 18 5.98 -16.69 -65.31
N ILE A 19 6.18 -16.93 -66.61
CA ILE A 19 6.82 -18.15 -67.10
C ILE A 19 8.26 -18.24 -66.59
N CYS A 20 9.03 -17.15 -66.63
CA CYS A 20 10.39 -17.11 -66.09
C CYS A 20 10.42 -17.39 -64.57
N PHE A 21 9.44 -16.89 -63.81
CA PHE A 21 9.36 -17.14 -62.38
C PHE A 21 9.02 -18.60 -62.06
N ILE A 22 8.08 -19.20 -62.80
CA ILE A 22 7.74 -20.63 -62.65
C ILE A 22 8.96 -21.50 -62.98
N LEU A 23 9.70 -21.18 -64.06
CA LEU A 23 10.94 -21.88 -64.42
C LEU A 23 12.01 -21.71 -63.34
N PHE A 24 12.17 -20.52 -62.77
CA PHE A 24 13.12 -20.27 -61.68
C PHE A 24 12.79 -21.10 -60.43
N CYS A 25 11.52 -21.14 -60.04
CA CYS A 25 11.06 -21.95 -58.91
C CYS A 25 11.25 -23.45 -59.18
N TYR A 26 10.95 -23.92 -60.39
CA TYR A 26 11.13 -25.31 -60.78
C TYR A 26 12.61 -25.72 -60.81
N ILE A 27 13.48 -24.86 -61.34
CA ILE A 27 14.93 -25.07 -61.34
C ILE A 27 15.46 -25.09 -59.90
N ASN A 28 15.03 -24.17 -59.03
CA ASN A 28 15.42 -24.20 -57.62
C ASN A 28 14.96 -25.46 -56.90
N ALA A 29 13.73 -25.92 -57.17
CA ALA A 29 13.23 -27.17 -56.59
C ALA A 29 14.10 -28.36 -57.03
N ILE A 30 14.41 -28.49 -58.32
CA ILE A 30 15.27 -29.56 -58.84
C ILE A 30 16.70 -29.47 -58.30
N LEU A 31 17.28 -28.27 -58.26
CA LEU A 31 18.65 -28.07 -57.77
C LEU A 31 18.77 -28.31 -56.25
N ASN A 32 17.70 -28.08 -55.48
CA ASN A 32 17.68 -28.33 -54.04
C ASN A 32 17.26 -29.76 -53.65
N ILE A 33 16.52 -30.49 -54.50
CA ILE A 33 16.14 -31.90 -54.25
C ILE A 33 17.38 -32.80 -54.04
N ASN A 34 18.55 -32.43 -54.56
CA ASN A 34 19.78 -33.22 -54.43
C ASN A 34 20.81 -32.68 -53.41
N LYS A 35 20.56 -31.57 -52.71
CA LYS A 35 21.58 -30.92 -51.85
C LYS A 35 21.42 -31.05 -50.34
N THR A 36 20.31 -31.59 -49.86
CA THR A 36 20.14 -31.90 -48.44
C THR A 36 19.44 -33.23 -48.26
N LYS A 37 20.15 -34.33 -48.57
CA LYS A 37 19.96 -35.53 -47.76
C LYS A 37 20.57 -35.20 -46.41
N ILE A 38 19.72 -34.88 -45.43
CA ILE A 38 20.11 -35.00 -44.03
C ILE A 38 20.43 -36.48 -43.87
N ILE A 39 21.72 -36.78 -43.68
CA ILE A 39 22.13 -38.11 -43.29
C ILE A 39 21.73 -38.20 -41.82
N ASP A 40 20.53 -38.70 -41.56
CA ASP A 40 20.26 -39.28 -40.26
C ASP A 40 21.20 -40.47 -40.15
N ASN A 41 22.19 -40.34 -39.27
CA ASN A 41 22.94 -41.50 -38.86
C ASN A 41 21.94 -42.38 -38.10
N ASP A 42 21.55 -43.50 -38.71
CA ASP A 42 20.93 -44.64 -38.02
C ASP A 42 21.91 -45.15 -36.96
N ILE A 43 22.07 -44.40 -35.87
CA ILE A 43 22.62 -44.86 -34.62
C ILE A 43 21.41 -45.44 -33.90
N PRO A 44 21.31 -46.77 -33.70
CA PRO A 44 20.29 -47.31 -32.83
C PRO A 44 20.51 -46.68 -31.45
N LEU A 45 19.56 -45.85 -31.01
CA LEU A 45 19.54 -45.32 -29.64
C LEU A 45 19.31 -46.51 -28.71
N ASN A 46 20.39 -47.20 -28.36
CA ASN A 46 20.45 -48.15 -27.23
C ASN A 46 20.46 -47.41 -25.89
N SER A 47 19.92 -46.20 -25.85
CA SER A 47 19.75 -45.40 -24.65
C SER A 47 18.26 -45.40 -24.29
N PRO A 48 17.87 -45.56 -23.01
CA PRO A 48 16.48 -45.53 -22.55
C PRO A 48 15.82 -44.14 -22.68
N ASN A 49 16.38 -43.25 -23.51
CA ASN A 49 15.89 -41.90 -23.69
C ASN A 49 14.62 -41.94 -24.54
N ILE A 50 13.61 -41.24 -24.07
CA ILE A 50 12.27 -41.20 -24.68
C ILE A 50 12.09 -39.83 -25.31
N GLU A 51 11.69 -39.83 -26.57
CA GLU A 51 11.33 -38.60 -27.27
C GLU A 51 10.04 -38.01 -26.69
N ALA A 52 10.05 -36.70 -26.44
CA ALA A 52 8.92 -35.98 -25.89
C ALA A 52 8.69 -34.66 -26.61
N LEU A 53 7.41 -34.30 -26.77
CA LEU A 53 6.99 -33.00 -27.28
C LEU A 53 6.75 -32.02 -26.13
N PHE A 54 7.23 -30.79 -26.27
CA PHE A 54 7.13 -29.75 -25.24
C PHE A 54 6.00 -28.78 -25.59
N TYR A 55 5.10 -28.57 -24.63
CA TYR A 55 3.88 -27.79 -24.79
C TYR A 55 3.81 -26.67 -23.75
N VAL A 56 3.44 -25.48 -24.20
CA VAL A 56 3.21 -24.33 -23.32
C VAL A 56 1.72 -24.10 -23.17
N ARG A 57 1.24 -24.05 -21.93
CA ARG A 57 -0.15 -23.75 -21.61
C ARG A 57 -0.46 -22.29 -21.94
N SER A 58 -1.64 -22.07 -22.53
CA SER A 58 -2.20 -20.72 -22.64
C SER A 58 -2.62 -20.21 -21.25
N ALA A 59 -2.70 -18.88 -21.07
CA ALA A 59 -2.98 -18.24 -19.78
C ALA A 59 -4.30 -18.68 -19.10
N SER A 60 -5.19 -19.38 -19.81
CA SER A 60 -6.44 -19.92 -19.28
C SER A 60 -6.26 -21.17 -18.39
N GLY A 61 -5.03 -21.67 -18.21
CA GLY A 61 -4.69 -22.66 -17.16
C GLY A 61 -5.22 -24.08 -17.38
N SER A 62 -5.67 -24.39 -18.60
CA SER A 62 -6.15 -25.73 -18.95
C SER A 62 -4.99 -26.75 -18.98
N SER A 63 -5.21 -27.93 -18.39
CA SER A 63 -4.30 -29.08 -18.46
C SER A 63 -4.50 -29.93 -19.73
N GLU A 64 -5.48 -29.57 -20.57
CA GLU A 64 -5.77 -30.28 -21.80
C GLU A 64 -4.76 -29.86 -22.90
N LEU A 65 -4.10 -30.85 -23.49
CA LEU A 65 -3.11 -30.67 -24.56
C LEU A 65 -3.67 -29.89 -25.76
N ASP A 66 -4.97 -30.03 -26.05
CA ASP A 66 -5.66 -29.34 -27.16
C ASP A 66 -5.68 -27.81 -27.02
N THR A 67 -5.37 -27.30 -25.82
CA THR A 67 -5.30 -25.87 -25.51
C THR A 67 -3.86 -25.35 -25.33
N CYS A 68 -2.87 -26.22 -25.56
CA CYS A 68 -1.46 -25.93 -25.39
C CYS A 68 -0.78 -25.72 -26.76
N THR A 69 0.26 -24.88 -26.79
CA THR A 69 1.07 -24.66 -28.00
C THR A 69 2.31 -25.55 -27.94
N CYS A 70 2.49 -26.45 -28.91
CA CYS A 70 3.73 -27.21 -29.05
C CYS A 70 4.86 -26.27 -29.48
N ILE A 71 5.98 -26.28 -28.77
CA ILE A 71 7.13 -25.41 -29.02
C ILE A 71 8.38 -26.15 -29.50
N GLY A 72 8.33 -27.48 -29.57
CA GLY A 72 9.41 -28.33 -30.06
C GLY A 72 9.48 -29.68 -29.35
N ASP A 73 10.56 -30.41 -29.59
CA ASP A 73 10.84 -31.73 -29.07
C ASP A 73 12.07 -31.75 -28.15
N GLY A 74 12.22 -32.82 -27.38
CA GLY A 74 13.36 -33.06 -26.51
C GLY A 74 13.38 -34.50 -25.99
N LEU A 75 14.29 -34.77 -25.07
CA LEU A 75 14.54 -36.10 -24.55
C LEU A 75 14.24 -36.18 -23.06
N LEU A 76 13.57 -37.26 -22.66
CA LEU A 76 13.30 -37.62 -21.28
C LEU A 76 14.08 -38.88 -20.89
N SER A 77 14.38 -39.01 -19.60
CA SER A 77 14.94 -40.21 -18.99
C SER A 77 13.89 -41.12 -18.32
N THR A 78 12.59 -40.78 -18.43
CA THR A 78 11.47 -41.53 -17.86
C THR A 78 10.28 -41.57 -18.81
N ASN A 79 9.49 -42.65 -18.72
CA ASN A 79 8.15 -42.77 -19.33
C ASN A 79 7.04 -42.63 -18.29
N GLU A 80 7.38 -42.38 -17.02
CA GLU A 80 6.40 -42.18 -15.97
C GLU A 80 5.71 -40.83 -16.12
N SER A 81 4.40 -40.80 -15.90
CA SER A 81 3.65 -39.55 -15.82
C SER A 81 3.94 -38.87 -14.47
N ILE A 82 4.25 -37.58 -14.53
CA ILE A 82 4.52 -36.71 -13.38
C ILE A 82 3.64 -35.47 -13.55
N THR A 83 2.95 -35.04 -12.50
CA THR A 83 2.00 -33.92 -12.59
C THR A 83 2.23 -32.93 -11.46
N SER A 84 2.28 -31.64 -11.80
CA SER A 84 2.40 -30.53 -10.85
C SER A 84 3.65 -30.58 -9.95
N ASP A 85 4.79 -31.05 -10.48
CA ASP A 85 6.05 -31.16 -9.74
C ASP A 85 7.23 -30.70 -10.63
N GLU A 86 7.59 -29.42 -10.50
CA GLU A 86 8.64 -28.78 -11.31
C GLU A 86 10.02 -29.43 -11.10
N ASP A 87 10.38 -29.75 -9.86
CA ASP A 87 11.69 -30.30 -9.54
C ASP A 87 11.83 -31.74 -10.01
N ALA A 88 10.78 -32.55 -9.87
CA ALA A 88 10.75 -33.89 -10.42
C ALA A 88 10.82 -33.86 -11.95
N VAL A 89 10.03 -33.01 -12.62
CA VAL A 89 10.03 -32.91 -14.09
C VAL A 89 11.38 -32.44 -14.62
N LYS A 90 11.98 -31.40 -14.04
CA LYS A 90 13.32 -30.93 -14.42
C LYS A 90 14.39 -32.01 -14.34
N LYS A 91 14.32 -32.88 -13.34
CA LYS A 91 15.28 -33.99 -13.18
C LYS A 91 15.24 -34.97 -14.34
N TYR A 92 14.08 -35.16 -14.97
CA TYR A 92 13.90 -36.14 -16.03
C TYR A 92 14.09 -35.57 -17.45
N ILE A 93 14.04 -34.24 -17.61
CA ILE A 93 14.35 -33.56 -18.87
C ILE A 93 15.86 -33.62 -19.13
N LEU A 94 16.26 -34.35 -20.17
CA LEU A 94 17.64 -34.43 -20.64
C LEU A 94 17.96 -33.31 -21.63
N THR A 95 17.02 -33.04 -22.53
CA THR A 95 17.08 -31.92 -23.48
C THR A 95 15.70 -31.28 -23.62
N SER A 96 15.67 -29.98 -23.88
CA SER A 96 14.45 -29.21 -24.17
C SER A 96 14.67 -28.37 -25.44
N PRO A 97 13.61 -27.99 -26.17
CA PRO A 97 13.76 -27.12 -27.32
C PRO A 97 14.30 -25.74 -26.91
N ASP A 98 15.01 -25.07 -27.81
CA ASP A 98 15.37 -23.67 -27.62
C ASP A 98 14.14 -22.79 -27.84
N TYR A 99 13.59 -22.30 -26.73
CA TYR A 99 12.39 -21.48 -26.73
C TYR A 99 12.66 -19.97 -26.61
N THR A 100 13.93 -19.55 -26.64
CA THR A 100 14.32 -18.15 -26.38
C THR A 100 13.71 -17.15 -27.36
N ASN A 101 13.47 -17.56 -28.61
CA ASN A 101 12.87 -16.72 -29.66
C ASN A 101 11.33 -16.67 -29.61
N TYR A 102 10.69 -17.55 -28.83
CA TYR A 102 9.22 -17.65 -28.76
C TYR A 102 8.63 -17.01 -27.51
N LEU A 103 9.48 -16.68 -26.53
CA LEU A 103 9.07 -16.03 -25.31
C LEU A 103 9.23 -14.50 -25.41
N PRO A 104 8.32 -13.73 -24.78
CA PRO A 104 8.57 -12.32 -24.53
C PRO A 104 9.90 -12.12 -23.79
N GLU A 105 10.60 -11.02 -24.08
CA GLU A 105 11.85 -10.68 -23.39
C GLU A 105 11.69 -10.70 -21.86
N GLY A 106 12.56 -11.46 -21.18
CA GLY A 106 12.52 -11.65 -19.72
C GLY A 106 11.63 -12.79 -19.23
N SER A 107 10.90 -13.49 -20.10
CA SER A 107 10.10 -14.65 -19.70
C SER A 107 10.90 -15.97 -19.74
N THR A 108 10.54 -16.90 -18.85
CA THR A 108 11.02 -18.28 -18.82
C THR A 108 9.83 -19.24 -18.93
N ILE A 109 10.07 -20.53 -19.16
CA ILE A 109 9.03 -21.56 -19.01
C ILE A 109 9.35 -22.41 -17.78
N THR A 110 8.35 -22.60 -16.94
CA THR A 110 8.37 -23.58 -15.86
C THR A 110 7.70 -24.86 -16.32
N TRP A 111 8.46 -25.95 -16.42
CA TRP A 111 7.97 -27.28 -16.78
C TRP A 111 7.54 -28.03 -15.53
N ASP A 112 6.28 -28.50 -15.47
CA ASP A 112 5.70 -29.07 -14.25
C ASP A 112 4.99 -30.41 -14.46
N THR A 113 4.80 -30.84 -15.71
CA THR A 113 4.07 -32.07 -16.02
C THR A 113 4.75 -32.85 -17.14
N ILE A 114 4.91 -34.15 -16.95
CA ILE A 114 5.24 -35.15 -17.98
C ILE A 114 4.03 -36.08 -18.08
N THR A 115 3.50 -36.30 -19.28
CA THR A 115 2.35 -37.18 -19.48
C THR A 115 2.43 -37.93 -20.81
N ALA A 116 1.81 -39.09 -20.88
CA ALA A 116 1.68 -39.82 -22.14
C ALA A 116 0.63 -39.15 -23.05
N ASN A 117 0.96 -38.97 -24.32
CA ASN A 117 0.08 -38.51 -25.38
C ASN A 117 0.15 -39.48 -26.56
N GLY A 118 -0.75 -40.47 -26.58
CA GLY A 118 -0.72 -41.54 -27.57
C GLY A 118 0.56 -42.38 -27.44
N SER A 119 1.35 -42.44 -28.52
CA SER A 119 2.64 -43.16 -28.57
C SER A 119 3.85 -42.30 -28.20
N THR A 120 3.64 -41.04 -27.83
CA THR A 120 4.69 -40.06 -27.51
C THR A 120 4.54 -39.52 -26.10
N MET A 121 5.63 -39.08 -25.47
CA MET A 121 5.54 -38.33 -24.22
C MET A 121 5.33 -36.83 -24.50
N ALA A 122 4.68 -36.14 -23.58
CA ALA A 122 4.48 -34.71 -23.61
C ALA A 122 4.98 -34.07 -22.31
N VAL A 123 5.72 -32.97 -22.43
CA VAL A 123 6.13 -32.13 -21.30
C VAL A 123 5.33 -30.84 -21.36
N LEU A 124 4.61 -30.51 -20.30
CA LEU A 124 3.81 -29.30 -20.22
C LEU A 124 4.45 -28.30 -19.27
N GLY A 125 4.43 -27.03 -19.67
CA GLY A 125 4.92 -25.92 -18.87
C GLY A 125 4.11 -24.66 -19.07
N SER A 126 4.37 -23.68 -18.23
CA SER A 126 3.69 -22.37 -18.26
C SER A 126 4.73 -21.27 -18.38
N VAL A 127 4.43 -20.22 -19.16
CA VAL A 127 5.30 -19.04 -19.25
C VAL A 127 5.27 -18.30 -17.92
N THR A 128 6.44 -18.12 -17.31
CA THR A 128 6.67 -17.29 -16.13
C THR A 128 7.46 -16.07 -16.55
N SER A 129 6.88 -14.87 -16.46
CA SER A 129 7.64 -13.64 -16.73
C SER A 129 8.58 -13.36 -15.55
N LYS A 130 9.90 -13.46 -15.75
CA LYS A 130 10.84 -12.88 -14.78
C LYS A 130 10.88 -11.36 -14.99
N ASN A 131 10.71 -10.62 -13.90
CA ASN A 131 11.27 -9.28 -13.73
C ASN A 131 10.65 -8.09 -14.48
N LYS A 132 9.46 -8.16 -15.11
CA LYS A 132 8.86 -6.94 -15.68
C LYS A 132 8.23 -6.01 -14.64
N VAL A 133 7.88 -6.50 -13.46
CA VAL A 133 7.12 -5.73 -12.45
C VAL A 133 8.01 -4.75 -11.66
N VAL A 134 9.26 -5.13 -11.39
CA VAL A 134 10.18 -4.34 -10.55
C VAL A 134 10.65 -3.04 -11.22
N PRO A 135 11.03 -3.01 -12.52
CA PRO A 135 11.42 -1.77 -13.20
C PRO A 135 10.27 -0.75 -13.29
N THR A 136 9.06 -1.18 -13.65
CA THR A 136 7.89 -0.30 -13.79
C THR A 136 7.51 0.36 -12.48
N ILE A 137 7.55 -0.36 -11.35
CA ILE A 137 7.23 0.21 -10.04
C ILE A 137 8.17 1.38 -9.71
N ARG A 138 9.48 1.22 -9.96
CA ARG A 138 10.45 2.31 -9.74
C ARG A 138 10.14 3.53 -10.58
N GLU A 139 9.80 3.35 -11.86
CA GLU A 139 9.46 4.44 -12.77
C GLU A 139 8.16 5.15 -12.37
N TYR A 140 7.12 4.41 -11.95
CA TYR A 140 5.85 5.01 -11.52
C TYR A 140 6.00 5.87 -10.27
N HIS A 141 6.74 5.41 -9.26
CA HIS A 141 6.98 6.20 -8.04
C HIS A 141 7.86 7.44 -8.26
N GLN A 142 8.50 7.57 -9.43
CA GLN A 142 9.28 8.76 -9.79
C GLN A 142 8.44 9.80 -10.56
N ASN A 143 7.31 9.42 -11.16
CA ASN A 143 6.48 10.32 -11.96
C ASN A 143 5.51 11.15 -11.09
N ASP A 144 5.68 12.48 -11.08
CA ASP A 144 4.81 13.42 -10.37
C ASP A 144 3.60 13.86 -11.21
N ASN A 145 2.84 12.88 -11.73
CA ASN A 145 1.67 13.13 -12.58
C ASN A 145 0.52 13.86 -11.84
N TYR A 146 0.62 13.99 -10.53
CA TYR A 146 -0.42 14.53 -9.66
C TYR A 146 -0.15 15.96 -9.16
N ALA A 147 0.97 16.55 -9.59
CA ALA A 147 1.25 17.97 -9.43
C ALA A 147 0.09 18.91 -9.87
N PRO A 148 -0.73 18.61 -10.91
CA PRO A 148 -1.87 19.47 -11.25
C PRO A 148 -2.92 19.61 -10.15
N TYR A 149 -3.28 18.53 -9.45
CA TYR A 149 -4.26 18.56 -8.37
C TYR A 149 -3.74 19.34 -7.16
N VAL A 150 -2.47 19.11 -6.81
CA VAL A 150 -1.76 19.88 -5.78
C VAL A 150 -1.75 21.38 -6.12
N LYS A 151 -1.42 21.71 -7.38
CA LYS A 151 -1.42 23.09 -7.88
C LYS A 151 -2.81 23.72 -7.82
N GLN A 152 -3.86 22.96 -8.11
CA GLN A 152 -5.24 23.43 -8.02
C GLN A 152 -5.61 23.84 -6.60
N VAL A 153 -5.36 22.99 -5.60
CA VAL A 153 -5.64 23.35 -4.19
C VAL A 153 -4.79 24.55 -3.76
N ARG A 154 -3.49 24.56 -4.11
CA ARG A 154 -2.59 25.69 -3.83
C ARG A 154 -3.10 27.02 -4.40
N ALA A 155 -3.69 27.01 -5.59
CA ALA A 155 -4.25 28.21 -6.20
C ALA A 155 -5.51 28.73 -5.48
N LEU A 156 -6.23 27.88 -4.74
CA LEU A 156 -7.43 28.24 -3.99
C LEU A 156 -7.14 28.78 -2.58
N VAL A 157 -5.96 28.48 -2.03
CA VAL A 157 -5.56 28.91 -0.68
C VAL A 157 -4.84 30.27 -0.77
N ASN A 158 -5.48 31.32 -0.27
CA ASN A 158 -5.00 32.71 -0.34
C ASN A 158 -4.98 33.38 1.04
N PRO A 159 -4.07 32.97 1.94
CA PRO A 159 -3.97 33.49 3.30
C PRO A 159 -3.49 34.95 3.32
N LYS A 160 -4.06 35.77 4.21
CA LYS A 160 -3.81 37.23 4.20
C LYS A 160 -2.51 37.65 4.88
N LYS A 161 -1.96 36.82 5.77
CA LYS A 161 -0.78 37.13 6.57
C LYS A 161 0.09 35.90 6.71
N VAL A 162 1.38 36.12 6.93
CA VAL A 162 2.35 35.07 7.27
C VAL A 162 2.81 35.32 8.71
N TYR A 163 2.74 34.29 9.54
CA TYR A 163 3.23 34.29 10.91
C TYR A 163 4.31 33.23 11.09
N TYR A 164 5.39 33.60 11.78
CA TYR A 164 6.52 32.74 12.10
C TYR A 164 6.47 32.35 13.57
N PHE A 165 6.70 31.06 13.85
CA PHE A 165 6.70 30.48 15.18
C PHE A 165 8.02 29.76 15.47
N SER A 166 8.52 29.89 16.70
CA SER A 166 9.65 29.11 17.21
C SER A 166 9.50 28.87 18.70
N THR A 167 9.95 27.73 19.20
CA THR A 167 9.96 27.39 20.64
C THR A 167 10.79 28.36 21.47
N THR A 168 11.78 29.02 20.85
CA THR A 168 12.62 30.07 21.43
C THR A 168 12.04 31.50 21.25
N GLY A 169 10.96 31.63 20.48
CA GLY A 169 10.22 32.87 20.27
C GLY A 169 9.45 33.35 21.50
N ARG A 170 8.71 34.46 21.35
CA ARG A 170 7.90 35.05 22.42
C ARG A 170 6.56 35.52 21.87
N ASP A 171 5.45 35.23 22.54
CA ASP A 171 4.11 35.58 22.02
C ASP A 171 3.85 37.09 21.91
N LYS A 172 4.61 37.89 22.66
CA LYS A 172 4.64 39.35 22.54
C LYS A 172 5.28 39.85 21.24
N ASN A 173 6.06 39.02 20.54
CA ASN A 173 6.62 39.38 19.24
C ASN A 173 5.49 39.53 18.22
N ASN A 174 5.70 40.34 17.18
CA ASN A 174 4.70 40.52 16.12
C ASN A 174 4.50 39.25 15.26
N GLY A 175 5.48 38.34 15.20
CA GLY A 175 5.43 37.13 14.41
C GLY A 175 5.54 37.35 12.90
N LEU A 176 5.87 38.56 12.43
CA LEU A 176 5.81 38.91 11.00
C LEU A 176 7.14 38.66 10.26
N SER A 177 8.19 38.24 10.97
CA SER A 177 9.47 37.83 10.39
C SER A 177 10.09 36.66 11.17
N PRO A 178 10.99 35.88 10.54
CA PRO A 178 11.78 34.84 11.20
C PRO A 178 12.58 35.34 12.42
N ASP A 179 13.00 36.61 12.43
CA ASP A 179 13.81 37.20 13.52
C ASP A 179 12.97 37.62 14.74
N SER A 180 11.66 37.69 14.58
CA SER A 180 10.70 38.08 15.62
C SER A 180 9.54 37.07 15.68
N PRO A 181 9.83 35.76 15.89
CA PRO A 181 8.81 34.73 15.83
C PRO A 181 7.99 34.71 17.13
N LYS A 182 6.72 34.33 17.01
CA LYS A 182 5.86 33.99 18.16
C LYS A 182 6.22 32.62 18.71
N LYS A 183 5.70 32.27 19.90
CA LYS A 183 6.00 30.99 20.54
C LYS A 183 4.93 29.94 20.28
N ASP A 184 3.67 30.27 20.46
CA ASP A 184 2.55 29.33 20.36
C ASP A 184 1.71 29.54 19.07
N PRO A 185 1.68 28.56 18.15
CA PRO A 185 0.88 28.65 16.91
C PRO A 185 -0.60 28.35 17.10
N THR A 186 -1.03 27.83 18.26
CA THR A 186 -2.34 27.20 18.44
C THR A 186 -3.52 28.12 18.08
N GLU A 187 -3.52 29.35 18.59
CA GLU A 187 -4.62 30.30 18.33
C GLU A 187 -4.63 30.81 16.88
N TYR A 188 -3.48 30.82 16.19
CA TYR A 188 -3.40 31.24 14.78
C TYR A 188 -3.87 30.13 13.83
N ILE A 189 -3.52 28.88 14.12
CA ILE A 189 -4.06 27.69 13.44
C ILE A 189 -5.59 27.68 13.58
N LYS A 190 -6.10 27.94 14.78
CA LYS A 190 -7.54 28.00 15.06
C LYS A 190 -8.24 29.20 14.42
N ALA A 191 -7.58 30.34 14.31
CA ALA A 191 -8.14 31.51 13.64
C ALA A 191 -8.22 31.32 12.11
N GLY A 192 -7.21 30.68 11.51
CA GLY A 192 -7.10 30.50 10.06
C GLY A 192 -6.72 31.77 9.31
N ASN A 193 -7.01 31.81 8.01
CA ASN A 193 -6.78 32.96 7.13
C ASN A 193 -5.32 33.52 7.16
N CYS A 194 -4.35 32.65 7.42
CA CYS A 194 -2.93 32.99 7.51
C CYS A 194 -2.04 31.81 7.09
N LYS A 195 -0.74 32.06 6.94
CA LYS A 195 0.29 31.01 6.92
C LYS A 195 0.92 30.95 8.30
N CYS A 196 0.88 29.78 8.93
CA CYS A 196 1.64 29.48 10.14
C CYS A 196 2.90 28.73 9.72
N LEU A 197 4.04 29.43 9.76
CA LEU A 197 5.35 28.87 9.47
C LEU A 197 6.03 28.52 10.80
N LEU A 198 6.34 27.25 10.99
CA LEU A 198 6.93 26.66 12.19
C LEU A 198 8.43 26.47 11.97
N LYS A 199 9.28 26.84 12.93
CA LYS A 199 10.73 26.74 12.74
C LYS A 199 11.15 25.28 12.59
N SER A 200 12.00 24.99 11.60
CA SER A 200 12.57 23.67 11.36
C SER A 200 13.23 23.10 12.62
N GLY A 201 12.94 21.84 12.94
CA GLY A 201 13.45 21.13 14.11
C GLY A 201 12.75 21.46 15.44
N ASP A 202 11.86 22.46 15.49
CA ASP A 202 11.12 22.80 16.72
C ASP A 202 9.95 21.84 16.98
N THR A 203 9.71 21.51 18.25
CA THR A 203 8.53 20.76 18.70
C THR A 203 7.58 21.63 19.51
N PHE A 204 6.37 21.81 19.00
CA PHE A 204 5.27 22.53 19.64
C PHE A 204 4.32 21.54 20.31
N TYR A 205 4.21 21.64 21.64
CA TYR A 205 3.34 20.78 22.43
C TYR A 205 1.97 21.43 22.58
N SER A 206 0.91 20.67 22.26
CA SER A 206 -0.46 21.10 22.53
C SER A 206 -1.13 20.18 23.55
N TYR A 207 -1.91 20.81 24.44
CA TYR A 207 -2.76 20.09 25.37
C TYR A 207 -4.02 19.54 24.70
N TYR A 208 -4.40 20.02 23.53
CA TYR A 208 -5.59 19.54 22.82
C TYR A 208 -5.26 19.28 21.36
N GLY A 209 -6.17 18.60 20.67
CA GLY A 209 -6.09 18.54 19.21
C GLY A 209 -6.04 19.94 18.59
N TYR A 210 -5.23 20.10 17.55
CA TYR A 210 -5.26 21.32 16.76
C TYR A 210 -6.58 21.37 15.97
N ASN A 211 -7.17 22.56 15.84
CA ASN A 211 -8.42 22.75 15.11
C ASN A 211 -8.19 23.76 13.98
N PRO A 212 -7.50 23.35 12.88
CA PRO A 212 -7.25 24.23 11.74
C PRO A 212 -8.54 24.85 11.21
N ASN A 213 -8.49 26.14 10.86
CA ASN A 213 -9.60 26.83 10.22
C ASN A 213 -9.33 27.11 8.74
N SER A 214 -10.35 27.57 8.01
CA SER A 214 -10.28 27.75 6.55
C SER A 214 -9.23 28.78 6.11
N ASN A 215 -8.80 28.67 4.85
CA ASN A 215 -7.83 29.56 4.20
C ASN A 215 -6.48 29.64 4.94
N LEU A 216 -5.94 28.49 5.31
CA LEU A 216 -4.78 28.36 6.18
C LEU A 216 -3.70 27.52 5.50
N VAL A 217 -2.45 27.90 5.74
CA VAL A 217 -1.28 27.06 5.44
C VAL A 217 -0.54 26.80 6.74
N ILE A 218 -0.25 25.54 7.06
CA ILE A 218 0.66 25.17 8.14
C ILE A 218 1.88 24.53 7.48
N SER A 219 3.06 25.12 7.68
CA SER A 219 4.29 24.55 7.14
C SER A 219 5.52 24.89 7.98
N THR A 220 6.68 24.43 7.53
CA THR A 220 7.97 24.62 8.20
C THR A 220 8.82 25.69 7.49
N TYR A 221 9.68 26.42 8.23
CA TYR A 221 10.66 27.36 7.65
C TYR A 221 12.05 27.23 8.26
N GLY A 222 13.05 27.68 7.49
CA GLY A 222 14.40 27.95 7.98
C GLY A 222 15.23 26.71 8.34
N GLY A 223 15.08 25.64 7.56
CA GLY A 223 15.84 24.38 7.66
C GLY A 223 15.18 23.23 6.89
N ASN A 224 15.82 22.05 6.91
CA ASN A 224 15.40 20.85 6.17
C ASN A 224 14.65 19.81 7.02
N GLU A 225 14.55 20.03 8.32
CA GLU A 225 13.82 19.16 9.26
C GLU A 225 12.39 19.64 9.43
N ARG A 226 11.43 18.72 9.64
CA ARG A 226 10.03 19.09 9.85
C ARG A 226 9.88 19.67 11.25
N ALA A 227 9.12 20.76 11.39
CA ALA A 227 8.63 21.16 12.70
C ALA A 227 7.59 20.15 13.19
N CYS A 228 7.62 19.81 14.47
CA CYS A 228 6.73 18.82 15.08
C CYS A 228 5.59 19.49 15.85
N LEU A 229 4.36 19.09 15.54
CA LEU A 229 3.17 19.34 16.35
C LEU A 229 2.88 18.09 17.17
N SER A 230 3.23 18.11 18.46
CA SER A 230 3.15 16.93 19.33
C SER A 230 2.02 17.06 20.37
N LEU A 231 1.25 15.98 20.54
CA LEU A 231 0.18 15.89 21.55
C LEU A 231 0.60 15.15 22.83
N ILE A 232 1.88 14.76 22.94
CA ILE A 232 2.37 13.98 24.08
C ILE A 232 2.23 14.74 25.40
N ARG A 233 1.79 14.04 26.45
CA ARG A 233 1.93 14.47 27.84
C ARG A 233 3.22 13.93 28.38
N ARG A 234 4.01 14.79 29.02
CA ARG A 234 5.34 14.43 29.50
C ARG A 234 5.46 14.52 31.00
N ASN A 235 6.28 13.63 31.55
CA ASN A 235 6.70 13.65 32.95
C ASN A 235 5.51 13.66 33.93
N ILE A 236 4.45 12.91 33.64
CA ILE A 236 3.28 12.81 34.51
C ILE A 236 3.59 11.81 35.63
N GLY A 237 3.34 12.20 36.88
CA GLY A 237 3.71 11.40 38.04
C GLY A 237 3.56 12.15 39.37
N PRO A 238 4.10 11.57 40.46
CA PRO A 238 4.84 10.31 40.47
C PRO A 238 3.95 9.08 40.24
N ILE A 239 4.54 8.01 39.70
CA ILE A 239 3.97 6.67 39.75
C ILE A 239 4.08 6.16 41.19
N ASN A 240 2.98 5.65 41.76
CA ASN A 240 2.92 5.15 43.13
C ASN A 240 2.65 3.65 43.13
N ASN A 241 3.16 2.94 44.14
CA ASN A 241 2.77 1.56 44.38
C ASN A 241 1.27 1.49 44.74
N TYR A 242 0.52 0.63 44.05
CA TYR A 242 -0.91 0.42 44.32
C TYR A 242 -1.17 -0.94 44.99
N ASP A 243 -0.54 -2.00 44.47
CA ASP A 243 -0.59 -3.35 45.03
C ASP A 243 0.75 -4.07 44.80
N SER A 244 1.63 -4.01 45.80
CA SER A 244 2.94 -4.69 45.79
C SER A 244 2.83 -6.19 45.58
N SER A 245 1.77 -6.85 46.09
CA SER A 245 1.63 -8.30 45.96
C SER A 245 1.37 -8.74 44.51
N LYS A 246 0.86 -7.80 43.70
CA LYS A 246 0.56 -8.01 42.28
C LYS A 246 1.47 -7.17 41.36
N ASN A 247 2.48 -6.48 41.88
CA ASN A 247 3.30 -5.54 41.12
C ASN A 247 2.48 -4.56 40.25
N ILE A 248 1.43 -3.99 40.84
CA ILE A 248 0.58 -3.00 40.18
C ILE A 248 0.93 -1.61 40.72
N TYR A 249 1.17 -0.70 39.79
CA TYR A 249 1.47 0.69 40.05
C TYR A 249 0.35 1.58 39.52
N LYS A 250 0.20 2.77 40.09
CA LYS A 250 -0.83 3.73 39.74
C LYS A 250 -0.24 5.10 39.49
N VAL A 251 -0.73 5.78 38.45
CA VAL A 251 -0.45 7.18 38.19
C VAL A 251 -1.74 7.93 37.85
N SER A 252 -1.91 9.12 38.42
CA SER A 252 -3.02 10.00 38.10
C SER A 252 -2.76 10.67 36.76
N LEU A 253 -3.73 10.60 35.85
CA LEU A 253 -3.70 11.34 34.61
C LEU A 253 -3.97 12.82 34.87
N ASP A 254 -3.60 13.64 33.89
CA ASP A 254 -3.96 15.04 33.92
C ASP A 254 -5.49 15.25 33.88
N LYS A 255 -5.97 16.41 34.36
CA LYS A 255 -7.41 16.67 34.55
C LYS A 255 -8.25 16.59 33.27
N ASN A 256 -7.67 16.77 32.08
CA ASN A 256 -8.41 16.73 30.82
C ASN A 256 -8.16 15.45 30.00
N SER A 257 -7.39 14.51 30.54
CA SER A 257 -7.16 13.20 29.95
C SER A 257 -8.18 12.21 30.49
N LYS A 258 -9.23 11.96 29.70
CA LYS A 258 -10.22 10.93 30.02
C LYS A 258 -9.72 9.52 29.71
N ASP A 259 -8.90 9.40 28.68
CA ASP A 259 -8.35 8.14 28.22
C ASP A 259 -7.02 8.39 27.49
N ILE A 260 -6.22 7.33 27.33
CA ILE A 260 -4.91 7.40 26.68
C ILE A 260 -4.74 6.34 25.61
N GLY A 261 -3.95 6.67 24.59
CA GLY A 261 -3.66 5.78 23.47
C GLY A 261 -2.62 4.72 23.81
N TRP A 262 -1.44 5.21 24.17
CA TRP A 262 -0.26 4.48 24.58
C TRP A 262 0.45 5.23 25.69
N LEU A 263 1.38 4.56 26.38
CA LEU A 263 2.22 5.18 27.39
C LEU A 263 3.69 4.80 27.22
N ARG A 264 4.59 5.60 27.79
CA ARG A 264 6.03 5.42 27.77
C ARG A 264 6.60 5.65 29.16
N ILE A 265 7.37 4.68 29.65
CA ILE A 265 8.05 4.72 30.95
C ILE A 265 9.52 4.41 30.71
N ASN A 266 10.42 5.26 31.22
CA ASN A 266 11.88 5.13 31.01
C ASN A 266 12.26 4.90 29.53
N GLY A 267 11.68 5.69 28.63
CA GLY A 267 11.91 5.56 27.19
C GLY A 267 11.21 4.38 26.50
N THR A 268 10.66 3.42 27.24
CA THR A 268 9.98 2.24 26.68
C THR A 268 8.50 2.52 26.46
N LYS A 269 8.08 2.58 25.19
CA LYS A 269 6.69 2.78 24.75
C LYS A 269 5.93 1.44 24.74
N THR A 270 4.67 1.43 25.17
CA THR A 270 3.79 0.26 25.16
C THR A 270 2.37 0.63 24.71
N TRP A 271 1.76 -0.25 23.92
CA TRP A 271 0.38 -0.18 23.45
C TRP A 271 -0.50 -1.28 24.07
N LYS A 272 0.02 -1.99 25.08
CA LYS A 272 -0.62 -3.16 25.71
C LYS A 272 -1.74 -2.77 26.66
N LYS A 273 -2.75 -2.08 26.11
CA LYS A 273 -3.92 -1.61 26.85
C LYS A 273 -4.93 -2.72 27.02
N VAL A 274 -5.23 -3.06 28.27
CA VAL A 274 -6.33 -3.95 28.62
C VAL A 274 -7.59 -3.15 28.96
N LEU A 275 -8.76 -3.78 28.80
CA LEU A 275 -10.05 -3.09 28.90
C LEU A 275 -10.69 -3.17 30.29
N SER A 276 -10.16 -4.02 31.17
CA SER A 276 -10.60 -4.17 32.55
C SER A 276 -9.38 -4.30 33.46
N PHE A 277 -9.52 -3.85 34.70
CA PHE A 277 -8.49 -4.02 35.72
C PHE A 277 -8.16 -5.51 35.97
N ASN A 278 -9.16 -6.40 35.88
CA ASN A 278 -8.96 -7.84 36.08
C ASN A 278 -8.11 -8.50 35.00
N ASN A 279 -8.03 -7.88 33.81
CA ASN A 279 -7.20 -8.38 32.70
C ASN A 279 -5.75 -7.88 32.79
N LEU A 280 -5.40 -7.07 33.81
CA LEU A 280 -4.06 -6.53 34.02
C LEU A 280 -3.16 -7.59 34.69
N VAL A 281 -2.58 -8.47 33.86
CA VAL A 281 -1.89 -9.70 34.30
C VAL A 281 -0.43 -9.73 33.87
N ASN A 282 -0.12 -9.32 32.63
CA ASN A 282 1.21 -9.46 32.05
C ASN A 282 2.05 -8.19 32.21
N ASP A 283 3.38 -8.37 32.21
CA ASP A 283 4.33 -7.25 32.28
C ASP A 283 4.09 -6.24 31.14
N LYS A 284 4.17 -4.95 31.48
CA LYS A 284 3.98 -3.77 30.59
C LYS A 284 2.56 -3.56 30.08
N GLU A 285 1.59 -4.32 30.58
CA GLU A 285 0.18 -4.00 30.39
C GLU A 285 -0.23 -2.78 31.21
N TYR A 286 -1.26 -2.08 30.73
CA TYR A 286 -1.90 -1.03 31.48
C TYR A 286 -3.41 -1.01 31.29
N TYR A 287 -4.10 -0.57 32.33
CA TYR A 287 -5.54 -0.34 32.36
C TYR A 287 -5.81 1.13 32.67
N VAL A 288 -6.73 1.75 31.93
CA VAL A 288 -7.13 3.14 32.15
C VAL A 288 -8.47 3.17 32.85
N ASP A 289 -8.47 3.63 34.10
CA ASP A 289 -9.66 3.91 34.86
C ASP A 289 -10.16 5.31 34.50
N ARG A 290 -10.99 5.36 33.45
CA ARG A 290 -11.52 6.62 32.88
C ARG A 290 -12.33 7.43 33.89
N PRO A 291 -13.22 6.84 34.73
CA PRO A 291 -13.93 7.59 35.78
C PRO A 291 -13.00 8.29 36.76
N ASN A 292 -11.97 7.59 37.25
CA ASN A 292 -11.04 8.14 38.24
C ASN A 292 -9.82 8.84 37.62
N LYS A 293 -9.74 8.91 36.28
CA LYS A 293 -8.64 9.50 35.50
C LYS A 293 -7.27 9.04 35.99
N CYS A 294 -7.07 7.73 36.07
CA CYS A 294 -5.78 7.16 36.45
C CYS A 294 -5.46 5.93 35.60
N VAL A 295 -4.17 5.59 35.57
CA VAL A 295 -3.66 4.41 34.86
C VAL A 295 -3.08 3.46 35.89
N TYR A 296 -3.46 2.19 35.78
CA TYR A 296 -2.86 1.09 36.51
C TYR A 296 -1.91 0.35 35.58
N ILE A 297 -0.71 0.05 36.04
CA ILE A 297 0.38 -0.48 35.23
C ILE A 297 0.91 -1.73 35.92
N LYS A 298 0.96 -2.84 35.20
CA LYS A 298 1.60 -4.07 35.65
C LYS A 298 3.06 -4.03 35.23
N SER A 299 3.98 -4.08 36.19
CA SER A 299 5.40 -4.14 35.86
C SER A 299 6.18 -5.02 36.81
N MET A 300 7.07 -5.85 36.28
CA MET A 300 8.01 -6.63 37.08
C MET A 300 9.16 -5.79 37.64
N ASN A 301 9.33 -4.56 37.14
CA ASN A 301 10.30 -3.59 37.65
C ASN A 301 9.63 -2.64 38.64
N ASN A 302 10.41 -2.14 39.61
CA ASN A 302 9.91 -1.09 40.49
C ASN A 302 9.74 0.23 39.71
N LEU A 303 8.50 0.72 39.61
CA LEU A 303 8.17 1.98 38.96
C LEU A 303 7.94 3.14 39.93
N GLU A 304 8.00 2.91 41.24
CA GLU A 304 7.70 3.93 42.24
C GLU A 304 8.61 5.16 42.09
N GLY A 305 8.00 6.35 42.15
CA GLY A 305 8.69 7.64 41.99
C GLY A 305 9.02 8.02 40.55
N GLN A 306 8.82 7.14 39.58
CA GLN A 306 9.05 7.45 38.16
C GLN A 306 7.92 8.30 37.58
N THR A 307 8.11 8.73 36.33
CA THR A 307 7.10 9.45 35.56
C THR A 307 6.76 8.71 34.27
N VAL A 308 5.60 9.05 33.70
CA VAL A 308 5.09 8.49 32.45
C VAL A 308 4.88 9.60 31.42
N ASP A 309 5.16 9.30 30.17
CA ASP A 309 4.66 10.06 29.03
C ASP A 309 3.50 9.30 28.39
N TYR A 310 2.49 9.98 27.86
CA TYR A 310 1.37 9.29 27.19
C TYR A 310 0.72 10.14 26.09
N SER A 311 0.00 9.47 25.19
CA SER A 311 -0.88 10.10 24.20
C SER A 311 -2.29 10.25 24.75
N CYS A 312 -2.87 11.45 24.67
CA CYS A 312 -4.25 11.70 25.10
C CYS A 312 -5.26 11.32 24.00
N ASN A 313 -6.47 10.93 24.40
CA ASN A 313 -7.61 10.70 23.50
C ASN A 313 -8.12 12.00 22.84
N TRP A 314 -7.31 12.57 21.95
CA TRP A 314 -7.63 13.67 21.05
C TRP A 314 -7.12 13.32 19.65
N ASN A 315 -7.84 13.81 18.64
CA ASN A 315 -7.30 13.86 17.28
C ASN A 315 -6.12 14.82 17.25
N GLY A 316 -5.05 14.50 16.50
CA GLY A 316 -3.93 15.41 16.28
C GLY A 316 -4.40 16.71 15.63
N MET A 317 -5.20 16.60 14.56
CA MET A 317 -5.92 17.69 13.92
C MET A 317 -7.38 17.31 13.65
N ASN A 318 -8.29 18.26 13.87
CA ASN A 318 -9.70 18.09 13.53
C ASN A 318 -10.15 19.15 12.51
N ILE A 319 -10.40 18.69 11.28
CA ILE A 319 -10.77 19.51 10.11
C ILE A 319 -12.24 19.21 9.79
N ASN A 320 -13.13 19.95 10.44
CA ASN A 320 -14.59 19.80 10.27
C ASN A 320 -15.19 21.08 9.69
N GLY A 321 -15.84 20.97 8.53
CA GLY A 321 -16.53 22.11 7.92
C GLY A 321 -15.57 23.16 7.37
N LYS A 322 -14.35 22.76 6.96
CA LYS A 322 -13.27 23.69 6.59
C LYS A 322 -12.97 23.65 5.10
N GLN A 323 -12.42 24.73 4.58
CA GLN A 323 -12.06 24.82 3.17
C GLN A 323 -10.74 25.53 2.92
N ASN A 324 -10.10 25.20 1.80
CA ASN A 324 -8.89 25.84 1.31
C ASN A 324 -7.77 25.76 2.37
N LEU A 325 -7.35 24.54 2.69
CA LEU A 325 -6.40 24.25 3.75
C LEU A 325 -5.21 23.48 3.20
N ILE A 326 -4.00 23.92 3.55
CA ILE A 326 -2.75 23.21 3.26
C ILE A 326 -2.04 22.92 4.57
N ILE A 327 -1.72 21.64 4.79
CA ILE A 327 -0.88 21.19 5.89
C ILE A 327 0.29 20.46 5.24
N GLU A 328 1.49 21.03 5.33
CA GLU A 328 2.62 20.48 4.60
C GLU A 328 3.97 20.62 5.26
N ASN A 329 4.88 19.68 5.01
CA ASN A 329 6.25 19.69 5.54
C ASN A 329 6.32 19.75 7.08
N ILE A 330 5.37 19.14 7.78
CA ILE A 330 5.35 19.07 9.26
C ILE A 330 5.35 17.63 9.76
N GLU A 331 5.80 17.44 11.00
CA GLU A 331 5.55 16.23 11.76
C GLU A 331 4.30 16.45 12.64
N LEU A 332 3.44 15.43 12.73
CA LEU A 332 2.32 15.37 13.65
C LEU A 332 2.38 14.06 14.42
N SER A 333 2.45 14.11 15.74
CA SER A 333 2.68 12.89 16.51
C SER A 333 1.99 12.82 17.86
N ASN A 334 1.87 11.59 18.37
CA ASN A 334 1.41 11.28 19.72
C ASN A 334 -0.06 11.60 20.01
N ALA A 335 -0.92 11.56 18.99
CA ALA A 335 -2.38 11.64 19.19
C ALA A 335 -2.93 10.27 19.64
N GLY A 336 -3.76 10.23 20.68
CA GLY A 336 -4.36 8.98 21.16
C GLY A 336 -5.61 8.55 20.38
N SER A 337 -6.17 9.44 19.56
CA SER A 337 -7.30 9.16 18.65
C SER A 337 -6.79 9.06 17.19
N HIS A 338 -7.37 9.79 16.22
CA HIS A 338 -6.83 9.89 14.86
C HIS A 338 -5.68 10.90 14.78
N GLY A 339 -4.81 10.79 13.78
CA GLY A 339 -3.78 11.79 13.51
C GLY A 339 -4.44 13.04 12.93
N ILE A 340 -4.98 12.93 11.72
CA ILE A 340 -5.76 14.00 11.09
C ILE A 340 -7.17 13.45 10.78
N HIS A 341 -8.20 14.09 11.33
CA HIS A 341 -9.60 13.77 11.04
C HIS A 341 -10.21 14.85 10.15
N ILE A 342 -10.75 14.46 9.00
CA ILE A 342 -11.34 15.33 7.97
C ILE A 342 -12.80 14.96 7.77
N THR A 343 -13.70 15.93 7.90
CA THR A 343 -15.11 15.74 7.56
C THR A 343 -15.74 17.04 7.06
N SER A 344 -16.75 16.93 6.18
CA SER A 344 -17.51 18.07 5.66
C SER A 344 -16.64 19.21 5.12
N SER A 345 -15.51 18.87 4.50
CA SER A 345 -14.46 19.83 4.16
C SER A 345 -14.12 19.79 2.68
N SER A 346 -13.52 20.86 2.15
CA SER A 346 -13.18 20.93 0.72
C SER A 346 -11.86 21.62 0.39
N ASN A 347 -11.19 21.20 -0.66
CA ASN A 347 -9.88 21.73 -1.08
C ASN A 347 -8.87 21.66 0.07
N VAL A 348 -8.63 20.44 0.54
CA VAL A 348 -7.67 20.15 1.62
C VAL A 348 -6.49 19.40 1.03
N LEU A 349 -5.29 19.91 1.27
CA LEU A 349 -4.03 19.26 0.89
C LEU A 349 -3.25 18.90 2.15
N ILE A 350 -2.98 17.61 2.34
CA ILE A 350 -2.04 17.08 3.33
C ILE A 350 -0.82 16.58 2.55
N ASN A 351 0.30 17.28 2.66
CA ASN A 351 1.44 17.10 1.75
C ASN A 351 2.79 16.96 2.47
N ASN A 352 3.55 15.92 2.18
CA ASN A 352 4.91 15.77 2.72
C ASN A 352 5.00 15.84 4.26
N CYS A 353 3.97 15.36 4.95
CA CYS A 353 3.93 15.29 6.41
C CYS A 353 4.50 13.96 6.92
N PHE A 354 5.01 13.96 8.15
CA PHE A 354 5.31 12.73 8.89
C PHE A 354 4.30 12.57 10.04
N ILE A 355 3.47 11.53 9.99
CA ILE A 355 2.39 11.31 10.96
C ILE A 355 2.63 9.99 11.68
N HIS A 356 2.82 10.02 13.00
CA HIS A 356 3.14 8.80 13.73
C HIS A 356 2.73 8.76 15.19
N ASP A 357 2.76 7.55 15.76
CA ASP A 357 2.39 7.26 17.14
C ASP A 357 0.94 7.64 17.45
N ILE A 358 0.04 7.14 16.60
CA ILE A 358 -1.37 7.53 16.56
C ILE A 358 -2.28 6.42 17.06
N GLY A 359 -3.21 6.76 17.95
CA GLY A 359 -4.33 5.90 18.33
C GLY A 359 -4.20 5.17 19.64
N GLY A 360 -5.03 4.13 19.79
CA GLY A 360 -5.05 3.20 20.92
C GLY A 360 -6.02 3.60 22.04
N ALA A 361 -6.59 4.81 21.95
CA ALA A 361 -7.62 5.22 22.89
C ALA A 361 -8.93 4.49 22.55
N ILE A 362 -9.83 4.44 23.53
CA ILE A 362 -11.15 3.84 23.42
C ILE A 362 -12.12 4.90 22.90
N GLN A 363 -12.86 4.55 21.86
CA GLN A 363 -13.96 5.35 21.33
C GLN A 363 -15.09 5.43 22.36
N GLU A 364 -15.65 6.62 22.53
CA GLU A 364 -16.77 6.81 23.46
C GLU A 364 -17.98 5.97 23.00
N GLY A 365 -18.53 5.14 23.91
CA GLY A 365 -19.79 4.42 23.69
C GLY A 365 -19.71 2.94 23.30
N ASN A 366 -18.57 2.40 22.83
CA ASN A 366 -18.51 1.03 22.30
C ASN A 366 -17.31 0.17 22.76
N ASN A 367 -16.44 0.66 23.65
CA ASN A 367 -15.22 -0.03 24.10
C ASN A 367 -14.27 -0.49 22.97
N VAL A 368 -14.44 0.07 21.76
CA VAL A 368 -13.58 -0.18 20.61
C VAL A 368 -12.38 0.76 20.69
N LYS A 369 -11.18 0.21 20.52
CA LYS A 369 -9.98 1.04 20.38
C LYS A 369 -9.82 1.45 18.92
N PHE A 370 -9.32 2.66 18.69
CA PHE A 370 -9.26 3.24 17.36
C PHE A 370 -8.04 4.14 17.19
N GLY A 371 -7.75 4.53 15.95
CA GLY A 371 -6.77 5.56 15.66
C GLY A 371 -6.12 5.38 14.29
N ASN A 372 -6.68 6.11 13.33
CA ASN A 372 -6.20 6.18 11.96
C ASN A 372 -5.17 7.30 11.83
N GLY A 373 -4.11 7.11 11.04
CA GLY A 373 -3.12 8.16 10.76
C GLY A 373 -3.79 9.39 10.13
N ILE A 374 -4.49 9.20 9.01
CA ILE A 374 -5.39 10.19 8.41
C ILE A 374 -6.74 9.55 8.15
N GLU A 375 -7.81 10.14 8.66
CA GLU A 375 -9.18 9.72 8.41
C GLU A 375 -9.93 10.78 7.61
N VAL A 376 -10.46 10.37 6.46
CA VAL A 376 -11.51 11.12 5.76
C VAL A 376 -12.85 10.49 6.12
N TRP A 377 -13.52 11.07 7.10
CA TRP A 377 -14.91 10.77 7.40
C TRP A 377 -15.79 11.43 6.33
N ALA A 378 -16.02 10.67 5.27
CA ALA A 378 -16.53 11.03 3.94
C ALA A 378 -18.01 11.46 3.96
N ASN A 379 -18.33 12.45 4.79
CA ASN A 379 -19.58 13.19 4.79
C ASN A 379 -19.34 14.55 4.15
N ALA A 380 -19.87 14.80 2.94
CA ALA A 380 -19.73 16.08 2.24
C ALA A 380 -18.27 16.56 2.05
N CYS A 381 -17.33 15.62 1.86
CA CYS A 381 -15.96 15.97 1.52
C CYS A 381 -15.81 16.19 0.00
N ASN A 382 -14.98 17.14 -0.41
CA ASN A 382 -14.74 17.42 -1.83
C ASN A 382 -13.30 17.86 -2.10
N ASN A 383 -12.62 17.22 -3.04
CA ASN A 383 -11.26 17.58 -3.43
C ASN A 383 -10.29 17.54 -2.22
N ILE A 384 -10.11 16.34 -1.68
CA ILE A 384 -9.18 16.04 -0.57
C ILE A 384 -7.97 15.31 -1.16
N ILE A 385 -6.78 15.88 -0.97
CA ILE A 385 -5.53 15.36 -1.52
C ILE A 385 -4.59 15.02 -0.36
N ILE A 386 -4.23 13.75 -0.27
CA ILE A 386 -3.27 13.20 0.70
C ILE A 386 -2.07 12.69 -0.10
N TYR A 387 -1.01 13.49 -0.13
CA TYR A 387 0.08 13.36 -1.07
C TYR A 387 1.45 13.32 -0.39
N LYS A 388 2.33 12.40 -0.79
CA LYS A 388 3.73 12.39 -0.33
C LYS A 388 3.91 12.33 1.20
N ASN A 389 2.95 11.79 1.97
CA ASN A 389 3.07 11.66 3.43
C ASN A 389 3.77 10.37 3.87
N ILE A 390 4.42 10.42 5.02
CA ILE A 390 4.92 9.24 5.74
C ILE A 390 3.97 8.99 6.90
N ILE A 391 3.34 7.82 6.96
CA ILE A 391 2.46 7.41 8.04
C ILE A 391 3.07 6.19 8.73
N ASN A 392 3.26 6.25 10.04
CA ASN A 392 4.00 5.22 10.77
C ASN A 392 3.44 4.96 12.17
N ASP A 393 3.41 3.71 12.65
CA ASP A 393 2.92 3.37 14.01
C ASP A 393 1.53 3.96 14.28
N CYS A 394 0.55 3.56 13.47
CA CYS A 394 -0.86 3.88 13.71
C CYS A 394 -1.60 2.64 14.19
N PHE A 395 -2.41 2.81 15.23
CA PHE A 395 -3.12 1.72 15.89
C PHE A 395 -4.01 0.93 14.94
N ASP A 396 -4.74 1.62 14.07
CA ASP A 396 -5.72 1.01 13.18
C ASP A 396 -5.26 1.09 11.72
N ALA A 397 -5.70 2.07 10.94
CA ALA A 397 -5.25 2.26 9.57
C ALA A 397 -4.23 3.38 9.42
N GLY A 398 -3.43 3.33 8.35
CA GLY A 398 -2.61 4.46 7.93
C GLY A 398 -3.49 5.59 7.41
N ILE A 399 -4.25 5.33 6.34
CA ILE A 399 -5.17 6.29 5.74
C ILE A 399 -6.54 5.64 5.52
N THR A 400 -7.62 6.38 5.80
CA THR A 400 -8.99 5.89 5.59
C THR A 400 -9.88 6.85 4.82
N ALA A 401 -10.82 6.28 4.08
CA ALA A 401 -12.00 6.96 3.55
C ALA A 401 -13.25 6.21 4.02
N GLN A 402 -14.00 6.82 4.94
CA GLN A 402 -15.08 6.13 5.65
C GLN A 402 -16.43 6.85 5.51
N ILE A 403 -17.48 6.10 5.21
CA ILE A 403 -18.87 6.54 5.23
C ILE A 403 -19.75 5.45 5.85
N ASP A 404 -20.68 5.83 6.70
CA ASP A 404 -21.65 4.96 7.37
C ASP A 404 -23.11 5.35 7.06
N LYS A 405 -24.05 4.90 7.89
CA LYS A 405 -25.49 5.16 7.67
C LYS A 405 -25.97 6.51 8.22
N SER A 406 -25.16 7.17 9.05
CA SER A 406 -25.48 8.43 9.73
C SER A 406 -25.16 9.66 8.88
N GLN A 407 -24.33 9.53 7.85
CA GLN A 407 -24.01 10.61 6.92
C GLN A 407 -25.21 10.90 6.02
N ASN A 408 -25.25 12.13 5.52
CA ASN A 408 -26.40 12.65 4.79
C ASN A 408 -26.03 13.31 3.45
N LYS A 409 -24.77 13.17 2.99
CA LYS A 409 -24.27 13.81 1.76
C LYS A 409 -23.21 12.96 1.07
N ASN A 410 -23.17 13.06 -0.26
CA ASN A 410 -22.12 12.49 -1.09
C ASN A 410 -20.78 13.18 -0.85
N THR A 411 -19.72 12.42 -1.07
CA THR A 411 -18.33 12.87 -1.08
C THR A 411 -17.75 12.62 -2.46
N ASN A 412 -16.90 13.53 -2.93
CA ASN A 412 -16.26 13.40 -4.25
C ASN A 412 -14.76 13.71 -4.14
N ASP A 413 -13.99 13.16 -5.06
CA ASP A 413 -12.61 13.56 -5.34
C ASP A 413 -11.69 13.43 -4.12
N ILE A 414 -11.44 12.19 -3.71
CA ILE A 414 -10.45 11.85 -2.68
C ILE A 414 -9.25 11.20 -3.36
N TYR A 415 -8.07 11.79 -3.18
CA TYR A 415 -6.83 11.34 -3.80
C TYR A 415 -5.81 10.99 -2.72
N ILE A 416 -5.43 9.71 -2.65
CA ILE A 416 -4.44 9.15 -1.73
C ILE A 416 -3.28 8.62 -2.56
N ILE A 417 -2.24 9.45 -2.70
CA ILE A 417 -1.25 9.26 -3.76
C ILE A 417 0.17 9.40 -3.24
N ASN A 418 1.07 8.53 -3.71
CA ASN A 418 2.49 8.61 -3.40
C ASN A 418 2.72 8.66 -1.89
N ASN A 419 2.01 7.91 -1.05
CA ASN A 419 2.26 7.87 0.40
C ASN A 419 3.12 6.66 0.77
N LEU A 420 3.95 6.81 1.81
CA LEU A 420 4.64 5.71 2.49
C LEU A 420 3.90 5.40 3.79
N ILE A 421 3.35 4.20 3.92
CA ILE A 421 2.60 3.76 5.10
C ILE A 421 3.30 2.54 5.69
N GLU A 422 3.68 2.62 6.95
CA GLU A 422 4.46 1.59 7.62
C GLU A 422 3.92 1.26 9.02
N ARG A 423 3.95 -0.03 9.42
CA ARG A 423 3.56 -0.48 10.76
C ARG A 423 2.18 0.04 11.18
N THR A 424 1.18 -0.31 10.40
CA THR A 424 -0.23 -0.08 10.69
C THR A 424 -1.00 -1.38 10.56
N ASN A 425 -2.13 -1.53 11.25
CA ASN A 425 -2.94 -2.73 11.09
C ASN A 425 -3.54 -2.81 9.67
N TYR A 426 -3.99 -1.67 9.14
CA TYR A 426 -4.36 -1.53 7.74
C TYR A 426 -3.50 -0.46 7.06
N GLY A 427 -2.96 -0.74 5.87
CA GLY A 427 -2.28 0.29 5.07
C GLY A 427 -3.28 1.38 4.68
N PHE A 428 -4.28 0.98 3.90
CA PHE A 428 -5.43 1.77 3.52
C PHE A 428 -6.74 1.03 3.86
N GLU A 429 -7.73 1.79 4.34
CA GLU A 429 -9.08 1.30 4.60
C GLU A 429 -10.15 2.17 3.91
N CYS A 430 -11.07 1.53 3.20
CA CYS A 430 -12.33 2.12 2.80
C CYS A 430 -13.47 1.43 3.57
N PHE A 431 -14.19 2.16 4.42
CA PHE A 431 -15.39 1.66 5.07
C PHE A 431 -16.61 2.32 4.44
N HIS A 432 -17.54 1.55 3.86
CA HIS A 432 -18.69 2.11 3.13
C HIS A 432 -20.01 1.45 3.48
N ASN A 433 -20.54 1.74 4.67
CA ASN A 433 -21.79 1.18 5.17
C ASN A 433 -23.03 2.02 4.81
N SER A 434 -22.90 3.03 3.95
CA SER A 434 -24.03 3.86 3.48
C SER A 434 -24.69 3.29 2.22
N PRO A 435 -26.00 2.95 2.21
CA PRO A 435 -26.68 2.59 0.96
C PRO A 435 -27.11 3.82 0.15
N GLN A 436 -27.22 5.00 0.80
CA GLN A 436 -27.80 6.19 0.19
C GLN A 436 -26.74 7.12 -0.42
N TYR A 437 -25.58 7.24 0.23
CA TYR A 437 -24.53 8.16 -0.16
C TYR A 437 -23.33 7.43 -0.72
N THR A 438 -22.50 8.18 -1.45
CA THR A 438 -21.38 7.65 -2.25
C THR A 438 -20.10 8.40 -1.96
N ILE A 439 -18.99 7.69 -2.14
CA ILE A 439 -17.65 8.27 -2.30
C ILE A 439 -17.27 8.18 -3.79
N LYS A 440 -17.49 9.26 -4.53
CA LYS A 440 -17.16 9.29 -5.97
C LYS A 440 -15.70 9.68 -6.17
N ASN A 441 -15.06 9.04 -7.13
CA ASN A 441 -13.69 9.29 -7.55
C ASN A 441 -12.71 9.22 -6.37
N LEU A 442 -12.67 8.05 -5.73
CA LEU A 442 -11.64 7.71 -4.76
C LEU A 442 -10.46 7.09 -5.52
N VAL A 443 -9.29 7.71 -5.42
CA VAL A 443 -8.05 7.27 -6.06
C VAL A 443 -7.03 6.90 -5.00
N VAL A 444 -6.52 5.67 -5.06
CA VAL A 444 -5.45 5.15 -4.21
C VAL A 444 -4.33 4.67 -5.13
N GLU A 445 -3.32 5.51 -5.35
CA GLU A 445 -2.32 5.26 -6.39
C GLU A 445 -0.87 5.47 -5.94
N ASN A 446 0.04 4.63 -6.43
CA ASN A 446 1.48 4.77 -6.21
C ASN A 446 1.87 4.85 -4.72
N ASN A 447 1.10 4.22 -3.82
CA ASN A 447 1.46 4.17 -2.40
C ASN A 447 2.39 2.98 -2.13
N ILE A 448 3.27 3.15 -1.15
CA ILE A 448 4.19 2.14 -0.64
C ILE A 448 3.69 1.70 0.73
N LEU A 449 3.34 0.43 0.89
CA LEU A 449 2.71 -0.15 2.08
C LEU A 449 3.64 -1.21 2.69
N LEU A 450 4.27 -0.90 3.83
CA LEU A 450 5.32 -1.75 4.41
C LEU A 450 4.94 -2.26 5.80
N ASP A 451 5.23 -3.53 6.07
CA ASP A 451 5.13 -4.11 7.42
C ASP A 451 3.77 -3.87 8.10
N SER A 452 2.66 -4.08 7.36
CA SER A 452 1.32 -4.01 7.95
C SER A 452 1.19 -5.08 9.03
N LYS A 453 0.91 -4.68 10.26
CA LYS A 453 0.89 -5.53 11.46
C LYS A 453 0.11 -4.94 12.61
N ASP A 454 -0.27 -5.80 13.55
CA ASP A 454 -0.72 -5.36 14.87
C ASP A 454 0.47 -4.85 15.70
N ILE A 455 0.64 -3.53 15.76
CA ILE A 455 1.70 -2.87 16.53
C ILE A 455 1.55 -3.03 18.04
N THR A 456 0.40 -3.51 18.51
CA THR A 456 0.12 -3.69 19.94
C THR A 456 0.58 -5.04 20.46
N GLY A 457 0.86 -6.00 19.56
CA GLY A 457 1.27 -7.36 19.92
C GLY A 457 0.13 -8.20 20.49
N GLY A 458 -1.06 -8.13 19.86
CA GLY A 458 -2.25 -8.90 20.25
C GLY A 458 -3.24 -8.14 21.13
N TYR A 459 -2.99 -6.86 21.41
CA TYR A 459 -3.83 -6.02 22.26
C TYR A 459 -4.73 -5.10 21.44
N ARG A 460 -4.99 -5.34 20.16
CA ARG A 460 -5.87 -4.47 19.36
C ARG A 460 -7.36 -4.67 19.69
N LEU A 461 -7.83 -5.92 19.83
CA LEU A 461 -9.27 -6.26 19.82
C LEU A 461 -9.85 -6.74 21.16
N THR A 462 -11.16 -6.52 21.34
CA THR A 462 -12.05 -7.12 22.37
C THR A 462 -12.47 -8.54 22.03
N PHE A 463 -12.44 -8.91 20.75
CA PHE A 463 -12.96 -10.15 20.20
C PHE A 463 -11.83 -10.92 19.51
N SER A 464 -11.85 -12.24 19.67
CA SER A 464 -10.79 -13.22 19.41
C SER A 464 -10.33 -13.39 17.96
N SER A 465 -10.37 -12.37 17.10
CA SER A 465 -9.88 -12.48 15.73
C SER A 465 -8.77 -11.46 15.48
N THR A 466 -7.55 -11.80 15.87
CA THR A 466 -6.26 -11.19 15.46
C THR A 466 -6.05 -11.16 13.93
N ASP A 467 -7.09 -11.41 13.14
CA ASP A 467 -6.95 -12.00 11.82
C ASP A 467 -6.90 -10.93 10.73
N TYR A 468 -7.46 -9.73 10.94
CA TYR A 468 -7.54 -8.71 9.89
C TYR A 468 -6.42 -7.69 10.03
N THR A 469 -5.26 -8.02 9.49
CA THR A 469 -4.20 -7.06 9.14
C THR A 469 -4.03 -7.09 7.64
N GLY A 470 -3.88 -5.95 6.97
CA GLY A 470 -3.51 -5.98 5.55
C GLY A 470 -3.20 -4.65 4.90
N PHE A 471 -2.70 -4.70 3.66
CA PHE A 471 -2.36 -3.49 2.92
C PHE A 471 -3.62 -2.71 2.53
N LEU A 472 -4.65 -3.42 2.07
CA LEU A 472 -5.91 -2.82 1.60
C LEU A 472 -7.11 -3.48 2.28
N CYS A 473 -8.04 -2.69 2.78
CA CYS A 473 -9.29 -3.20 3.35
C CYS A 473 -10.49 -2.43 2.83
N LEU A 474 -11.41 -3.09 2.14
CA LEU A 474 -12.68 -2.49 1.71
C LEU A 474 -13.84 -3.17 2.46
N TRP A 475 -14.48 -2.43 3.35
CA TRP A 475 -15.46 -2.97 4.27
C TRP A 475 -16.87 -2.48 4.02
N GLU A 476 -17.82 -3.39 4.24
CA GLU A 476 -19.25 -3.16 4.33
C GLU A 476 -19.91 -2.49 3.13
N TYR A 477 -19.29 -2.60 1.96
CA TYR A 477 -19.65 -1.76 0.82
C TYR A 477 -21.11 -1.92 0.38
N ALA A 478 -21.83 -0.81 0.35
CA ALA A 478 -23.28 -0.78 0.27
C ALA A 478 -23.88 -0.07 -0.96
N ASN A 479 -23.08 0.58 -1.83
CA ASN A 479 -23.63 1.38 -2.94
C ASN A 479 -22.83 1.24 -4.25
N ALA A 480 -23.46 0.78 -5.33
CA ALA A 480 -22.78 0.54 -6.61
C ALA A 480 -22.29 1.81 -7.34
N ASN A 481 -22.74 3.00 -6.94
CA ASN A 481 -22.47 4.26 -7.64
C ASN A 481 -21.15 4.93 -7.23
N CYS A 482 -20.36 4.32 -6.35
CA CYS A 482 -19.03 4.80 -6.04
C CYS A 482 -17.99 4.10 -6.91
N ASN A 483 -17.03 4.87 -7.40
CA ASN A 483 -15.94 4.41 -8.25
C ASN A 483 -14.61 4.59 -7.52
N ILE A 484 -13.90 3.48 -7.38
CA ILE A 484 -12.62 3.43 -6.68
C ILE A 484 -11.56 2.97 -7.68
N ASN A 485 -10.49 3.74 -7.80
CA ASN A 485 -9.31 3.37 -8.56
C ASN A 485 -8.19 3.03 -7.57
N ILE A 486 -7.70 1.80 -7.61
CA ILE A 486 -6.59 1.31 -6.80
C ILE A 486 -5.51 0.82 -7.76
N THR A 487 -4.46 1.60 -7.95
CA THR A 487 -3.52 1.42 -9.06
C THR A 487 -2.07 1.58 -8.62
N ASN A 488 -1.16 0.81 -9.22
CA ASN A 488 0.29 1.00 -9.06
C ASN A 488 0.80 1.05 -7.60
N ASN A 489 0.10 0.43 -6.65
CA ASN A 489 0.56 0.39 -5.27
C ASN A 489 1.55 -0.76 -5.08
N PHE A 490 2.58 -0.53 -4.28
CA PHE A 490 3.54 -1.55 -3.89
C PHE A 490 3.34 -1.85 -2.40
N GLY A 491 3.16 -3.12 -2.05
CA GLY A 491 3.18 -3.54 -0.66
C GLY A 491 4.11 -4.71 -0.41
N PHE A 492 4.83 -4.64 0.70
CA PHE A 492 5.83 -5.63 1.08
C PHE A 492 5.73 -5.88 2.58
N LYS A 493 5.58 -7.16 2.95
CA LYS A 493 5.39 -7.62 4.33
C LYS A 493 4.06 -7.22 4.96
N THR A 494 3.16 -8.18 5.09
CA THR A 494 1.92 -8.07 5.88
C THR A 494 1.83 -9.25 6.84
N GLN A 495 1.27 -9.03 8.02
CA GLN A 495 1.14 -10.08 9.04
C GLN A 495 0.14 -11.16 8.64
N ASN A 496 -0.96 -10.77 7.97
CA ASN A 496 -2.08 -11.68 7.68
C ASN A 496 -2.53 -11.63 6.21
N TYR A 497 -3.05 -10.50 5.73
CA TYR A 497 -3.68 -10.40 4.40
C TYR A 497 -3.01 -9.35 3.53
N VAL A 498 -2.98 -9.59 2.21
CA VAL A 498 -2.68 -8.55 1.23
C VAL A 498 -3.84 -7.57 1.15
N ALA A 499 -5.04 -8.09 0.88
CA ALA A 499 -6.26 -7.32 0.80
C ALA A 499 -7.44 -8.08 1.39
N SER A 500 -8.39 -7.37 2.01
CA SER A 500 -9.62 -7.93 2.57
C SER A 500 -10.84 -7.15 2.10
N TYR A 501 -11.89 -7.88 1.73
CA TYR A 501 -13.11 -7.31 1.16
C TYR A 501 -14.35 -7.87 1.86
N THR A 502 -15.25 -6.99 2.29
CA THR A 502 -16.62 -7.39 2.68
C THR A 502 -17.66 -6.55 1.97
N TRP A 503 -18.66 -7.23 1.42
CA TRP A 503 -19.76 -6.65 0.68
C TRP A 503 -21.04 -6.83 1.48
N LYS A 504 -21.83 -5.76 1.65
CA LYS A 504 -23.21 -5.86 2.17
C LYS A 504 -24.24 -5.82 1.05
N SER A 505 -23.92 -5.15 -0.05
CA SER A 505 -24.76 -5.06 -1.24
C SER A 505 -24.54 -6.28 -2.16
N ALA A 506 -25.62 -6.74 -2.81
CA ALA A 506 -25.54 -7.69 -3.92
C ALA A 506 -24.86 -7.09 -5.16
N VAL A 507 -24.93 -5.76 -5.30
CA VAL A 507 -24.29 -5.02 -6.41
C VAL A 507 -22.95 -4.49 -5.93
N LYS A 508 -21.89 -4.94 -6.58
CA LYS A 508 -20.51 -4.50 -6.31
C LYS A 508 -20.24 -3.17 -7.02
N PRO A 509 -19.48 -2.26 -6.39
CA PRO A 509 -18.99 -1.07 -7.08
C PRO A 509 -18.07 -1.43 -8.24
N PRO A 510 -17.99 -0.56 -9.27
CA PRO A 510 -16.87 -0.57 -10.19
C PRO A 510 -15.61 -0.17 -9.41
N ILE A 511 -14.78 -1.16 -9.12
CA ILE A 511 -13.43 -0.94 -8.62
C ILE A 511 -12.49 -1.23 -9.78
N ASN A 512 -11.70 -0.24 -10.15
CA ASN A 512 -10.59 -0.42 -11.06
C ASN A 512 -9.37 -0.76 -10.22
N TYR A 513 -8.94 -2.01 -10.30
CA TYR A 513 -7.80 -2.51 -9.54
C TYR A 513 -6.77 -3.04 -10.51
N LYS A 514 -5.64 -2.34 -10.64
CA LYS A 514 -4.69 -2.61 -11.73
C LYS A 514 -3.25 -2.31 -11.33
N ASP A 515 -2.31 -3.10 -11.84
CA ASP A 515 -0.88 -2.80 -11.76
C ASP A 515 -0.34 -2.67 -10.31
N ASN A 516 -1.05 -3.24 -9.32
CA ASN A 516 -0.58 -3.29 -7.93
C ASN A 516 0.30 -4.53 -7.75
N LEU A 517 1.41 -4.39 -7.03
CA LEU A 517 2.27 -5.50 -6.62
C LEU A 517 2.26 -5.65 -5.10
N PHE A 518 1.79 -6.80 -4.64
CA PHE A 518 1.76 -7.12 -3.21
C PHE A 518 2.51 -8.41 -2.89
N ILE A 519 3.49 -8.30 -1.99
CA ILE A 519 4.36 -9.39 -1.55
C ILE A 519 4.05 -9.76 -0.10
N THR A 520 3.74 -11.02 0.15
CA THR A 520 3.45 -11.58 1.49
C THR A 520 4.22 -12.89 1.75
N PHE A 521 4.37 -13.26 3.03
CA PHE A 521 5.27 -14.32 3.49
C PHE A 521 4.58 -15.46 4.25
N LYS A 522 3.27 -15.34 4.49
CA LYS A 522 2.42 -16.44 4.94
C LYS A 522 1.35 -16.63 3.90
N ASP A 523 0.88 -17.87 3.71
CA ASP A 523 -0.28 -18.17 2.88
C ASP A 523 -1.41 -17.22 3.29
N PRO A 524 -1.65 -16.14 2.52
CA PRO A 524 -2.67 -15.20 2.88
C PRO A 524 -3.95 -15.99 2.66
N ALA A 525 -4.71 -16.27 3.71
CA ALA A 525 -6.10 -16.63 3.46
C ALA A 525 -6.73 -15.40 2.80
N ILE A 526 -6.71 -15.35 1.47
CA ILE A 526 -7.36 -14.32 0.68
C ILE A 526 -8.85 -14.49 0.95
N LYS A 527 -9.36 -13.75 1.93
CA LYS A 527 -10.72 -13.89 2.37
C LYS A 527 -11.62 -13.19 1.35
N ASN A 528 -12.34 -13.98 0.57
CA ASN A 528 -13.41 -13.55 -0.35
C ASN A 528 -12.99 -12.73 -1.59
N ILE A 529 -11.86 -13.04 -2.27
CA ILE A 529 -11.60 -12.51 -3.63
C ILE A 529 -12.35 -13.30 -4.73
N SER A 530 -13.04 -14.40 -4.39
CA SER A 530 -13.66 -15.33 -5.34
C SER A 530 -14.68 -14.75 -6.34
N ASN A 531 -14.92 -13.44 -6.36
CA ASN A 531 -15.79 -12.82 -7.33
C ASN A 531 -15.29 -11.46 -7.87
N TYR A 532 -13.97 -11.27 -7.98
CA TYR A 532 -13.38 -10.10 -8.64
C TYR A 532 -13.00 -10.44 -10.09
N THR A 533 -13.55 -9.71 -11.06
CA THR A 533 -13.32 -9.91 -12.51
C THR A 533 -12.41 -8.81 -13.06
N GLY A 534 -11.23 -8.66 -12.46
CA GLY A 534 -10.17 -7.77 -12.94
C GLY A 534 -8.87 -8.56 -13.03
N ASP A 535 -8.51 -8.96 -14.24
CA ASP A 535 -7.44 -9.93 -14.57
C ASP A 535 -6.01 -9.48 -14.22
N ASP A 536 -5.78 -8.28 -13.66
CA ASP A 536 -4.44 -7.67 -13.55
C ASP A 536 -3.91 -7.52 -12.12
N THR A 537 -4.50 -8.20 -11.12
CA THR A 537 -3.92 -8.18 -9.75
C THR A 537 -2.75 -9.14 -9.65
N GLN A 538 -1.53 -8.60 -9.55
CA GLN A 538 -0.34 -9.38 -9.27
C GLN A 538 -0.08 -9.39 -7.75
N TYR A 539 -0.33 -10.53 -7.11
CA TYR A 539 0.21 -10.79 -5.78
C TYR A 539 1.16 -11.97 -5.89
N GLU A 540 2.27 -11.88 -5.17
CA GLU A 540 3.24 -12.97 -5.08
C GLU A 540 3.41 -13.36 -3.62
N ILE A 541 3.34 -14.67 -3.37
CA ILE A 541 3.72 -15.25 -2.09
C ILE A 541 5.18 -15.65 -2.23
N VAL A 542 6.03 -15.08 -1.40
CA VAL A 542 7.48 -15.32 -1.46
C VAL A 542 7.90 -15.89 -0.11
N GLU A 543 8.72 -16.93 -0.10
CA GLU A 543 9.24 -17.46 1.17
C GLU A 543 10.37 -16.56 1.70
N GLU A 544 10.36 -16.25 3.01
CA GLU A 544 11.42 -15.45 3.63
C GLU A 544 12.78 -16.14 3.46
N GLY A 545 13.81 -15.36 3.11
CA GLY A 545 15.18 -15.88 2.94
C GLY A 545 15.51 -16.36 1.52
N THR A 546 14.54 -16.44 0.61
CA THR A 546 14.80 -16.71 -0.81
C THR A 546 15.50 -15.53 -1.50
N GLU A 547 16.12 -15.79 -2.66
CA GLU A 547 16.75 -14.72 -3.47
C GLU A 547 15.71 -13.66 -3.88
N LEU A 548 14.53 -14.10 -4.32
CA LEU A 548 13.42 -13.22 -4.71
C LEU A 548 12.95 -12.35 -3.54
N TYR A 549 12.88 -12.90 -2.33
CA TYR A 549 12.59 -12.14 -1.11
C TYR A 549 13.59 -10.99 -0.92
N ASN A 550 14.89 -11.30 -1.05
CA ASN A 550 15.94 -10.30 -0.86
C ASN A 550 15.85 -9.19 -1.92
N GLN A 551 15.54 -9.53 -3.19
CA GLN A 551 15.32 -8.55 -4.25
C GLN A 551 14.15 -7.61 -3.93
N TYR A 552 13.01 -8.15 -3.47
CA TYR A 552 11.86 -7.31 -3.08
C TYR A 552 12.11 -6.49 -1.83
N LYS A 553 12.89 -7.02 -0.89
CA LYS A 553 13.32 -6.27 0.29
C LYS A 553 14.22 -5.09 -0.11
N GLU A 554 15.20 -5.32 -0.98
CA GLU A 554 16.07 -4.26 -1.51
C GLU A 554 15.27 -3.20 -2.29
N LEU A 555 14.25 -3.62 -3.05
CA LEU A 555 13.31 -2.69 -3.68
C LEU A 555 12.55 -1.86 -2.65
N ALA A 556 11.97 -2.49 -1.62
CA ALA A 556 11.24 -1.80 -0.56
C ALA A 556 12.13 -0.80 0.19
N ASP A 557 13.34 -1.21 0.55
CA ASP A 557 14.34 -0.37 1.22
C ASP A 557 14.77 0.81 0.31
N SER A 558 14.97 0.57 -0.99
CA SER A 558 15.31 1.60 -1.96
C SER A 558 14.19 2.62 -2.16
N LEU A 559 12.94 2.16 -2.30
CA LEU A 559 11.77 3.04 -2.42
C LEU A 559 11.58 3.87 -1.15
N LYS A 560 11.70 3.26 0.02
CA LYS A 560 11.68 3.93 1.32
C LYS A 560 12.78 4.97 1.43
N ALA A 561 14.02 4.63 1.08
CA ALA A 561 15.16 5.54 1.14
C ALA A 561 14.96 6.75 0.22
N ASN A 562 14.51 6.55 -1.02
CA ASN A 562 14.18 7.63 -1.95
C ASN A 562 13.12 8.56 -1.35
N TYR A 563 12.09 7.98 -0.74
CA TYR A 563 11.02 8.72 -0.11
C TYR A 563 11.50 9.57 1.07
N LEU A 564 12.34 9.00 1.94
CA LEU A 564 12.94 9.69 3.08
C LEU A 564 13.98 10.73 2.65
N SER A 565 14.61 10.54 1.49
CA SER A 565 15.60 11.46 0.93
C SER A 565 15.00 12.72 0.31
N ASN A 566 13.70 12.71 -0.01
CA ASN A 566 12.95 13.91 -0.42
C ASN A 566 12.91 14.89 0.76
N LYS A 567 13.97 15.69 0.88
CA LYS A 567 14.10 16.77 1.85
C LYS A 567 12.93 17.73 1.68
N ILE A 568 12.60 18.44 2.75
CA ILE A 568 11.78 19.64 2.66
C ILE A 568 12.50 20.58 1.71
N SER A 569 12.03 20.71 0.46
CA SER A 569 12.52 21.74 -0.45
C SER A 569 11.99 23.09 0.05
N GLU A 570 12.88 24.07 0.19
CA GLU A 570 12.56 25.43 0.66
C GLU A 570 11.42 26.12 -0.12
#